data_AF-A0A126QWS6-F1
#
_entry.id   AF-A0A126QWS6-F1
#
_cell.length_a   1.000
_cell.length_b   1.000
_cell.length_c   1.000
_cell.angle_alpha   90.00
_cell.angle_beta   90.00
_cell.angle_gamma   90.00
#
_symmetry.space_group_name_H-M   'P 1'
#
loop_
_entity.id
_entity.type
_entity.pdbx_description
1 polymer ?
#
loop_
_entity_poly.entity_id
_entity_poly.type
_entity_poly.pdbx_seq_one_letter_code
_entity_poly.pdbx_strand_id
1 'polypeptide(L)'
;MGVKFKEIVSPEEISLKDLEGRTIAIDAYNTIYQFLSGIRQRDGSPLMDQNGNVTSHLSGILYRTSAIVDKGIKPIYVFDGDSSEHKAKTIEKRRTIKEEALEKWEEAKAAGNIEEARKFAIRTSRMSPYIIESSKKLLEYMGVPYVQAKGEGEAQGAYMVNQGDAWAVASQDYDCLLFGAPRIVRNLTLSGGLSNLEYLELEKVLNELNLTREELIDVALMVGTDFNEGIHGIGAKTGLKLIKNNTLEDVLVQKGITEVSVEPDELRNIFLKHEVNTDYKIKFKTVNREKLSEFMCEEHGFSENRVLNVTAKLKKLSSTQKSLEDWF
;
A
#
# COMPACT_ATOMS: atom_id res chain seq x y z
N MET A 1 6.18 -4.30 -2.90
CA MET A 1 6.33 -5.30 -1.82
C MET A 1 5.55 -6.52 -2.30
N GLY A 2 5.34 -7.55 -1.48
CA GLY A 2 4.36 -8.62 -1.78
C GLY A 2 4.65 -9.57 -2.95
N VAL A 3 3.61 -10.34 -3.31
CA VAL A 3 3.70 -11.44 -4.28
C VAL A 3 3.81 -10.95 -5.73
N LYS A 4 4.58 -11.67 -6.55
CA LYS A 4 4.88 -11.29 -7.94
C LYS A 4 3.89 -11.90 -8.95
N PHE A 5 2.68 -11.35 -9.03
CA PHE A 5 1.61 -11.88 -9.91
C PHE A 5 1.39 -11.15 -11.24
N LYS A 6 2.21 -10.14 -11.56
CA LYS A 6 2.10 -9.36 -12.81
C LYS A 6 2.08 -10.21 -14.09
N GLU A 7 2.64 -11.42 -14.04
CA GLU A 7 2.69 -12.32 -15.19
C GLU A 7 1.44 -13.18 -15.42
N ILE A 8 0.57 -13.28 -14.42
CA ILE A 8 -0.64 -14.13 -14.45
C ILE A 8 -1.92 -13.32 -14.20
N VAL A 9 -1.82 -12.12 -13.63
CA VAL A 9 -2.94 -11.22 -13.41
C VAL A 9 -2.87 -10.04 -14.38
N SER A 10 -3.95 -9.82 -15.13
CA SER A 10 -4.07 -8.72 -16.08
C SER A 10 -5.07 -7.68 -15.54
N PRO A 11 -4.63 -6.47 -15.14
CA PRO A 11 -5.54 -5.42 -14.72
C PRO A 11 -6.30 -4.81 -15.90
N GLU A 12 -7.50 -4.34 -15.61
CA GLU A 12 -8.28 -3.51 -16.53
C GLU A 12 -7.93 -2.03 -16.35
N GLU A 13 -8.16 -1.22 -17.38
CA GLU A 13 -8.12 0.23 -17.24
C GLU A 13 -9.43 0.75 -16.66
N ILE A 14 -9.34 1.65 -15.69
CA ILE A 14 -10.50 2.36 -15.14
C ILE A 14 -10.28 3.87 -15.21
N SER A 15 -11.34 4.64 -15.38
CA SER A 15 -11.25 6.09 -15.40
C SER A 15 -11.49 6.68 -14.00
N LEU A 16 -11.01 7.90 -13.78
CA LEU A 16 -11.30 8.62 -12.54
C LEU A 16 -12.78 8.89 -12.31
N LYS A 17 -13.55 8.99 -13.39
CA LYS A 17 -14.99 9.23 -13.32
C LYS A 17 -15.71 8.06 -12.68
N ASP A 18 -15.21 6.84 -12.88
CA ASP A 18 -15.79 5.62 -12.31
C ASP A 18 -15.57 5.53 -10.79
N LEU A 19 -14.60 6.30 -10.27
CA LEU A 19 -14.30 6.40 -8.84
C LEU A 19 -14.98 7.59 -8.15
N GLU A 20 -15.62 8.49 -8.90
CA GLU A 20 -16.28 9.68 -8.33
C GLU A 20 -17.36 9.27 -7.33
N GLY A 21 -17.32 9.85 -6.12
CA GLY A 21 -18.22 9.52 -5.02
C GLY A 21 -17.88 8.25 -4.25
N ARG A 22 -17.02 7.37 -4.80
CA ARG A 22 -16.61 6.12 -4.16
C ARG A 22 -15.70 6.36 -2.97
N THR A 23 -15.89 5.55 -1.94
CA THR A 23 -14.99 5.46 -0.78
C THR A 23 -13.88 4.45 -1.08
N ILE A 24 -12.62 4.79 -0.85
CA ILE A 24 -11.48 3.93 -1.18
C ILE A 24 -10.59 3.76 0.05
N ALA A 25 -10.33 2.51 0.44
CA ALA A 25 -9.40 2.17 1.51
C ALA A 25 -7.98 2.15 0.95
N ILE A 26 -7.16 3.13 1.31
CA ILE A 26 -5.79 3.29 0.83
C ILE A 26 -4.83 2.61 1.80
N ASP A 27 -4.02 1.67 1.33
CA ASP A 27 -2.90 1.13 2.11
C ASP A 27 -1.90 2.26 2.39
N ALA A 28 -1.79 2.65 3.66
CA ALA A 28 -0.94 3.76 4.08
C ALA A 28 0.54 3.43 3.95
N TYR A 29 0.96 2.21 4.29
CA TYR A 29 2.38 1.83 4.29
C TYR A 29 2.89 1.75 2.86
N ASN A 30 2.16 1.07 1.97
CA ASN A 30 2.47 1.00 0.55
C ASN A 30 2.52 2.41 -0.07
N THR A 31 1.52 3.25 0.23
CA THR A 31 1.43 4.62 -0.28
C THR A 31 2.57 5.53 0.23
N ILE A 32 2.87 5.51 1.53
CA ILE A 32 3.96 6.30 2.12
C ILE A 32 5.29 5.86 1.52
N TYR A 33 5.52 4.56 1.34
CA TYR A 33 6.73 4.05 0.70
C TYR A 33 6.86 4.56 -0.75
N GLN A 34 5.76 4.61 -1.51
CA GLN A 34 5.75 5.22 -2.84
C GLN A 34 6.12 6.71 -2.78
N PHE A 35 5.65 7.46 -1.78
CA PHE A 35 6.00 8.87 -1.62
C PHE A 35 7.47 9.07 -1.28
N LEU A 36 8.00 8.29 -0.33
CA LEU A 36 9.41 8.34 0.04
C LEU A 36 10.33 7.94 -1.13
N SER A 37 9.89 7.00 -1.97
CA SER A 37 10.67 6.55 -3.12
C SER A 37 10.56 7.50 -4.32
N GLY A 38 9.38 8.03 -4.62
CA GLY A 38 9.11 8.83 -5.82
C GLY A 38 9.19 10.36 -5.65
N ILE A 39 8.92 10.90 -4.46
CA ILE A 39 8.94 12.35 -4.20
C ILE A 39 10.32 12.72 -3.65
N ARG A 40 11.20 13.17 -4.53
CA ARG A 40 12.60 13.45 -4.24
C ARG A 40 13.05 14.76 -4.86
N GLN A 41 14.17 15.27 -4.36
CA GLN A 41 14.90 16.37 -4.98
C GLN A 41 15.55 15.91 -6.29
N ARG A 42 16.06 16.87 -7.07
CA ARG A 42 16.67 16.59 -8.38
C ARG A 42 17.88 15.67 -8.30
N ASP A 43 18.63 15.76 -7.20
CA ASP A 43 19.79 14.93 -6.89
C ASP A 43 19.42 13.53 -6.38
N GLY A 44 18.12 13.23 -6.22
CA GLY A 44 17.64 11.95 -5.70
C GLY A 44 17.58 11.86 -4.18
N SER A 45 18.00 12.89 -3.44
CA SER A 45 17.79 12.96 -1.99
C SER A 45 16.29 13.10 -1.66
N PRO A 46 15.82 12.61 -0.49
CA PRO A 46 14.44 12.84 -0.08
C PRO A 46 14.21 14.34 0.18
N LEU A 47 12.94 14.76 0.15
CA LEU A 47 12.58 16.08 0.66
C LEU A 47 12.81 16.10 2.17
N MET A 48 13.37 17.20 2.68
CA MET A 48 13.63 17.38 4.10
C MET A 48 13.23 18.79 4.56
N ASP A 49 12.91 18.94 5.84
CA ASP A 49 12.77 20.25 6.49
C ASP A 49 14.13 20.81 6.95
N GLN A 50 14.11 21.99 7.58
CA GLN A 50 15.32 22.67 8.07
C GLN A 50 16.06 21.89 9.18
N ASN A 51 15.36 20.98 9.86
CA ASN A 51 15.91 20.13 10.92
C ASN A 51 16.43 18.79 10.38
N GLY A 52 16.36 18.57 9.06
CA GLY A 52 16.78 17.33 8.43
C GLY A 52 15.76 16.19 8.52
N ASN A 53 14.52 16.45 8.97
CA ASN A 53 13.48 15.44 8.96
C ASN A 53 12.99 15.23 7.53
N VAL A 54 12.79 13.97 7.13
CA VAL A 54 12.22 13.65 5.82
C VAL A 54 10.77 14.12 5.76
N THR A 55 10.37 14.81 4.68
CA THR A 55 9.01 15.36 4.48
C THR A 55 8.35 14.89 3.18
N SER A 56 8.99 13.97 2.45
CA SER A 56 8.44 13.42 1.20
C SER A 56 7.05 12.79 1.38
N HIS A 57 6.82 12.11 2.50
CA HIS A 57 5.51 11.51 2.82
C HIS A 57 4.46 12.59 3.09
N LEU A 58 4.80 13.67 3.80
CA LEU A 58 3.88 14.78 4.06
C LEU A 58 3.46 15.47 2.75
N SER A 59 4.42 15.72 1.87
CA SER A 59 4.17 16.27 0.53
C SER A 59 3.22 15.35 -0.26
N GLY A 60 3.52 14.05 -0.29
CA GLY A 60 2.69 13.07 -0.98
C GLY A 60 1.27 13.01 -0.44
N ILE A 61 1.11 12.86 0.88
CA ILE A 61 -0.20 12.83 1.53
C ILE A 61 -0.98 14.11 1.24
N LEU A 62 -0.37 15.29 1.44
CA LEU A 62 -1.08 16.56 1.23
C LEU A 62 -1.56 16.71 -0.21
N TYR A 63 -0.67 16.55 -1.19
CA TYR A 63 -0.98 16.87 -2.58
C TYR A 63 -1.71 15.75 -3.32
N ARG A 64 -1.41 14.47 -3.04
CA ARG A 64 -2.10 13.34 -3.69
C ARG A 64 -3.49 13.14 -3.13
N THR A 65 -3.64 13.15 -1.81
CA THR A 65 -4.97 13.00 -1.18
C THR A 65 -5.88 14.14 -1.59
N SER A 66 -5.39 15.38 -1.61
CA SER A 66 -6.22 16.51 -2.05
C SER A 66 -6.59 16.46 -3.53
N ALA A 67 -5.74 15.90 -4.40
CA ALA A 67 -6.09 15.66 -5.80
C ALA A 67 -7.18 14.58 -5.95
N ILE A 68 -7.08 13.48 -5.20
CA ILE A 68 -8.07 12.39 -5.15
C ILE A 68 -9.43 12.94 -4.66
N VAL A 69 -9.42 13.69 -3.55
CA VAL A 69 -10.60 14.35 -3.00
C VAL A 69 -11.21 15.36 -3.97
N ASP A 70 -10.38 16.11 -4.70
CA ASP A 70 -10.88 17.07 -5.70
C ASP A 70 -11.66 16.39 -6.83
N LYS A 71 -11.41 15.11 -7.08
CA LYS A 71 -12.15 14.25 -8.01
C LYS A 71 -13.36 13.56 -7.40
N GLY A 72 -13.74 13.92 -6.16
CA GLY A 72 -14.92 13.37 -5.50
C GLY A 72 -14.70 11.99 -4.86
N ILE A 73 -13.48 11.46 -4.88
CA ILE A 73 -13.14 10.20 -4.22
C ILE A 73 -12.99 10.46 -2.71
N LYS A 74 -13.46 9.53 -1.88
CA LYS A 74 -13.41 9.62 -0.41
C LYS A 74 -12.35 8.66 0.15
N PRO A 75 -11.12 9.12 0.40
CA PRO A 75 -10.04 8.25 0.85
C PRO A 75 -10.14 7.92 2.35
N ILE A 76 -9.86 6.67 2.72
CA ILE A 76 -9.62 6.25 4.10
C ILE A 76 -8.24 5.61 4.13
N TYR A 77 -7.32 6.13 4.93
CA TYR A 77 -5.99 5.52 5.04
C TYR A 77 -6.03 4.36 6.03
N VAL A 78 -5.41 3.23 5.69
CA VAL A 78 -5.33 2.06 6.57
C VAL A 78 -3.86 1.83 6.92
N PHE A 79 -3.51 1.99 8.20
CA PHE A 79 -2.17 1.78 8.71
C PHE A 79 -2.03 0.37 9.26
N ASP A 80 -0.90 -0.27 8.99
CA ASP A 80 -0.54 -1.57 9.59
C ASP A 80 -0.48 -1.47 11.11
N GLY A 81 -0.95 -2.51 11.77
CA GLY A 81 -0.79 -2.76 13.21
C GLY A 81 0.54 -3.41 13.54
N ASP A 82 0.57 -4.08 14.69
CA ASP A 82 1.75 -4.82 15.12
C ASP A 82 1.94 -6.03 14.19
N SER A 83 3.14 -6.17 13.64
CA SER A 83 3.45 -7.30 12.75
C SER A 83 3.44 -8.61 13.52
N SER A 84 2.82 -9.65 12.97
CA SER A 84 2.86 -11.00 13.53
C SER A 84 4.30 -11.53 13.65
N GLU A 85 4.54 -12.46 14.58
CA GLU A 85 5.86 -13.09 14.80
C GLU A 85 6.44 -13.71 13.51
N HIS A 86 5.57 -14.16 12.60
CA HIS A 86 5.93 -14.77 11.32
C HIS A 86 6.60 -13.80 10.33
N LYS A 87 6.53 -12.48 10.53
CA LYS A 87 7.21 -11.47 9.70
C LYS A 87 8.65 -11.17 10.12
N ALA A 88 9.11 -11.68 11.28
CA ALA A 88 10.42 -11.31 11.83
C ALA A 88 11.59 -11.59 10.87
N LYS A 89 11.58 -12.73 10.16
CA LYS A 89 12.64 -13.10 9.20
C LYS A 89 12.65 -12.21 7.95
N THR A 90 11.49 -11.77 7.48
CA THR A 90 11.35 -10.87 6.31
C THR A 90 11.70 -9.43 6.69
N ILE A 91 11.35 -8.98 7.89
CA ILE A 91 11.79 -7.70 8.45
C ILE A 91 13.32 -7.66 8.53
N GLU A 92 13.95 -8.72 9.01
CA GLU A 92 15.41 -8.80 9.14
C GLU A 92 16.13 -8.84 7.77
N LYS A 93 15.65 -9.64 6.81
CA LYS A 93 16.17 -9.60 5.42
C LYS A 93 15.97 -8.24 4.76
N ARG A 94 14.86 -7.55 5.04
CA ARG A 94 14.64 -6.18 4.57
C ARG A 94 15.56 -5.19 5.27
N ARG A 95 15.89 -5.40 6.54
CA ARG A 95 16.83 -4.59 7.31
C ARG A 95 18.23 -4.68 6.70
N THR A 96 18.71 -5.89 6.43
CA THR A 96 20.04 -6.11 5.83
C THR A 96 20.15 -5.54 4.41
N ILE A 97 19.17 -5.80 3.53
CA ILE A 97 19.14 -5.21 2.18
C ILE A 97 19.15 -3.67 2.22
N LYS A 98 18.48 -3.07 3.22
CA LYS A 98 18.44 -1.62 3.41
C LYS A 98 19.73 -1.06 3.99
N GLU A 99 20.42 -1.80 4.86
CA GLU A 99 21.73 -1.42 5.40
C GLU A 99 22.79 -1.44 4.31
N GLU A 100 22.83 -2.50 3.50
CA GLU A 100 23.69 -2.58 2.33
C GLU A 100 23.40 -1.47 1.30
N ALA A 101 22.12 -1.12 1.11
CA ALA A 101 21.75 -0.02 0.24
C ALA A 101 22.15 1.35 0.81
N LEU A 102 22.22 1.50 2.13
CA LEU A 102 22.63 2.75 2.77
C LEU A 102 24.14 2.96 2.65
N GLU A 103 24.93 1.93 2.89
CA GLU A 103 26.38 1.95 2.68
C GLU A 103 26.71 2.30 1.22
N LYS A 104 26.11 1.58 0.26
CA LYS A 104 26.29 1.86 -1.18
C LYS A 104 25.81 3.24 -1.59
N TRP A 105 24.82 3.80 -0.91
CA TRP A 105 24.37 5.18 -1.16
C TRP A 105 25.41 6.21 -0.71
N GLU A 106 25.92 6.09 0.51
CA GLU A 106 26.94 7.01 1.04
C GLU A 106 28.24 6.92 0.23
N GLU A 107 28.65 5.72 -0.17
CA GLU A 107 29.79 5.51 -1.07
C GLU A 107 29.61 6.20 -2.43
N ALA A 108 28.47 5.97 -3.09
CA ALA A 108 28.18 6.58 -4.39
C ALA A 108 28.07 8.11 -4.30
N LYS A 109 27.54 8.63 -3.18
CA LYS A 109 27.45 10.06 -2.89
C LYS A 109 28.85 10.66 -2.66
N ALA A 110 29.70 10.01 -1.87
CA ALA A 110 31.08 10.43 -1.63
C ALA A 110 31.92 10.42 -2.92
N ALA A 111 31.64 9.47 -3.84
CA ALA A 111 32.26 9.38 -5.16
C ALA A 111 31.70 10.37 -6.19
N GLY A 112 30.66 11.15 -5.86
CA GLY A 112 30.01 12.09 -6.79
C GLY A 112 29.20 11.42 -7.91
N ASN A 113 28.93 10.10 -7.82
CA ASN A 113 28.11 9.39 -8.80
C ASN A 113 26.62 9.55 -8.48
N ILE A 114 26.03 10.64 -8.97
CA ILE A 114 24.65 11.05 -8.67
C ILE A 114 23.63 9.99 -9.14
N GLU A 115 23.85 9.32 -10.28
CA GLU A 115 22.90 8.35 -10.83
C GLU A 115 22.86 7.06 -10.01
N GLU A 116 24.03 6.58 -9.59
CA GLU A 116 24.16 5.40 -8.73
C GLU A 116 23.68 5.70 -7.31
N ALA A 117 24.04 6.87 -6.76
CA ALA A 117 23.52 7.34 -5.48
C ALA A 117 21.99 7.40 -5.50
N ARG A 118 21.37 7.91 -6.57
CA ARG A 118 19.91 7.96 -6.69
C ARG A 118 19.26 6.57 -6.64
N LYS A 119 19.88 5.55 -7.25
CA LYS A 119 19.37 4.16 -7.25
C LYS A 119 19.37 3.57 -5.84
N PHE A 120 20.41 3.82 -5.06
CA PHE A 120 20.53 3.33 -3.69
C PHE A 120 19.69 4.16 -2.71
N ALA A 121 19.63 5.48 -2.87
CA ALA A 121 18.82 6.39 -2.05
C ALA A 121 17.32 6.02 -2.01
N ILE A 122 16.80 5.47 -3.11
CA ILE A 122 15.41 5.00 -3.19
C ILE A 122 15.18 3.81 -2.24
N ARG A 123 16.18 2.95 -2.10
CA ARG A 123 16.10 1.72 -1.28
C ARG A 123 16.35 1.98 0.20
N THR A 124 16.96 3.11 0.56
CA THR A 124 17.26 3.48 1.96
C THR A 124 16.09 4.07 2.73
N SER A 125 14.98 4.44 2.07
CA SER A 125 13.81 5.00 2.73
C SER A 125 13.26 4.07 3.81
N ARG A 126 13.49 4.45 5.07
CA ARG A 126 12.97 3.75 6.26
C ARG A 126 11.62 4.35 6.63
N MET A 127 10.71 3.47 7.03
CA MET A 127 9.48 3.88 7.68
C MET A 127 9.79 3.99 9.17
N SER A 128 9.94 5.22 9.66
CA SER A 128 10.21 5.49 11.07
C SER A 128 8.91 5.78 11.82
N PRO A 129 8.86 5.63 13.16
CA PRO A 129 7.73 6.06 13.96
C PRO A 129 7.36 7.52 13.70
N TYR A 130 8.36 8.39 13.51
CA TYR A 130 8.14 9.78 13.12
C TYR A 130 7.35 9.89 11.81
N ILE A 131 7.70 9.14 10.77
CA ILE A 131 6.99 9.17 9.48
C ILE A 131 5.52 8.73 9.64
N ILE A 132 5.28 7.66 10.41
CA ILE A 132 3.92 7.17 10.66
C ILE A 132 3.09 8.22 11.40
N GLU A 133 3.59 8.72 12.53
CA GLU A 133 2.82 9.61 13.40
C GLU A 133 2.62 11.00 12.77
N SER A 134 3.62 11.52 12.07
CA SER A 134 3.47 12.77 11.30
C SER A 134 2.50 12.61 10.11
N SER A 135 2.45 11.42 9.48
CA SER A 135 1.44 11.10 8.46
C SER A 135 0.01 11.10 9.03
N LYS A 136 -0.20 10.43 10.17
CA LYS A 136 -1.49 10.39 10.87
C LYS A 136 -1.93 11.80 11.27
N LYS A 137 -1.05 12.57 11.94
CA LYS A 137 -1.30 13.97 12.33
C LYS A 137 -1.73 14.83 11.14
N LEU A 138 -1.06 14.69 9.99
CA LEU A 138 -1.44 15.39 8.77
C LEU A 138 -2.83 15.00 8.27
N LEU A 139 -3.15 13.70 8.22
CA LEU A 139 -4.48 13.22 7.80
C LEU A 139 -5.59 13.77 8.70
N GLU A 140 -5.38 13.80 10.02
CA GLU A 140 -6.33 14.40 10.97
C GLU A 140 -6.58 15.88 10.65
N TYR A 141 -5.52 16.64 10.38
CA TYR A 141 -5.61 18.06 10.06
C TYR A 141 -6.30 18.29 8.71
N MET A 142 -6.11 17.39 7.76
CA MET A 142 -6.81 17.38 6.48
C MET A 142 -8.29 16.98 6.61
N GLY A 143 -8.70 16.39 7.74
CA GLY A 143 -10.04 15.86 7.96
C GLY A 143 -10.30 14.52 7.28
N VAL A 144 -9.23 13.80 6.91
CA VAL A 144 -9.29 12.50 6.25
C VAL A 144 -9.19 11.40 7.32
N PRO A 145 -10.14 10.46 7.39
CA PRO A 145 -10.11 9.40 8.37
C PRO A 145 -8.98 8.41 8.06
N TYR A 146 -8.45 7.80 9.11
CA TYR A 146 -7.61 6.62 9.00
C TYR A 146 -8.04 5.54 9.99
N VAL A 147 -7.69 4.30 9.68
CA VAL A 147 -7.94 3.11 10.49
C VAL A 147 -6.62 2.48 10.86
N GLN A 148 -6.49 2.06 12.11
CA GLN A 148 -5.38 1.26 12.61
C GLN A 148 -5.78 -0.22 12.51
N ALA A 149 -5.10 -0.97 11.65
CA ALA A 149 -5.27 -2.42 11.53
C ALA A 149 -4.69 -3.13 12.77
N LYS A 150 -5.10 -4.39 12.99
CA LYS A 150 -4.44 -5.26 13.98
C LYS A 150 -3.16 -5.88 13.44
N GLY A 151 -3.17 -6.29 12.16
CA GLY A 151 -2.00 -6.77 11.43
C GLY A 151 -1.81 -5.97 10.15
N GLU A 152 -2.01 -6.60 8.99
CA GLU A 152 -1.79 -5.98 7.68
C GLU A 152 -2.86 -4.94 7.31
N GLY A 153 -2.43 -3.79 6.80
CA GLY A 153 -3.32 -2.75 6.29
C GLY A 153 -4.12 -3.21 5.07
N GLU A 154 -3.52 -4.03 4.19
CA GLU A 154 -4.22 -4.61 3.03
C GLU A 154 -5.33 -5.58 3.44
N ALA A 155 -5.10 -6.36 4.50
CA ALA A 155 -6.09 -7.28 5.04
C ALA A 155 -7.25 -6.53 5.68
N GLN A 156 -6.95 -5.50 6.48
CA GLN A 156 -7.96 -4.60 7.02
C GLN A 156 -8.73 -3.87 5.91
N GLY A 157 -8.05 -3.44 4.85
CA GLY A 157 -8.69 -2.84 3.66
C GLY A 157 -9.63 -3.82 2.96
N ALA A 158 -9.20 -5.07 2.75
CA ALA A 158 -10.02 -6.13 2.18
C ALA A 158 -11.28 -6.38 3.02
N TYR A 159 -11.15 -6.42 4.34
CA TYR A 159 -12.28 -6.53 5.27
C TYR A 159 -13.26 -5.36 5.11
N MET A 160 -12.77 -4.11 5.12
CA MET A 160 -13.61 -2.92 4.96
C MET A 160 -14.39 -2.94 3.64
N VAL A 161 -13.77 -3.42 2.55
CA VAL A 161 -14.48 -3.54 1.26
C VAL A 161 -15.55 -4.63 1.30
N ASN A 162 -15.27 -5.76 1.93
CA ASN A 162 -16.24 -6.84 2.10
C ASN A 162 -17.43 -6.44 3.00
N GLN A 163 -17.23 -5.56 3.98
CA GLN A 163 -18.32 -5.02 4.80
C GLN A 163 -19.13 -3.91 4.11
N GLY A 164 -18.67 -3.41 2.96
CA GLY A 164 -19.32 -2.30 2.25
C GLY A 164 -18.92 -0.91 2.77
N ASP A 165 -17.96 -0.81 3.69
CA ASP A 165 -17.46 0.46 4.23
C ASP A 165 -16.55 1.21 3.24
N ALA A 166 -15.97 0.47 2.29
CA ALA A 166 -15.23 1.01 1.16
C ALA A 166 -15.61 0.26 -0.12
N TRP A 167 -15.44 0.90 -1.26
CA TRP A 167 -15.69 0.30 -2.56
C TRP A 167 -14.51 -0.55 -3.02
N ALA A 168 -13.27 -0.07 -2.88
CA ALA A 168 -12.08 -0.83 -3.26
C ALA A 168 -10.91 -0.54 -2.32
N VAL A 169 -9.92 -1.45 -2.34
CA VAL A 169 -8.60 -1.22 -1.73
C VAL A 169 -7.69 -0.56 -2.76
N ALA A 170 -6.97 0.48 -2.38
CA ALA A 170 -5.91 1.06 -3.21
C ALA A 170 -4.54 0.65 -2.69
N SER A 171 -3.88 -0.23 -3.43
CA SER A 171 -2.52 -0.73 -3.16
C SER A 171 -1.82 -1.06 -4.48
N GLN A 172 -0.48 -1.14 -4.44
CA GLN A 172 0.34 -1.67 -5.53
C GLN A 172 0.67 -3.15 -5.37
N ASP A 173 0.40 -3.73 -4.21
CA ASP A 173 0.74 -5.12 -3.95
C ASP A 173 -0.45 -6.03 -4.28
N TYR A 174 -0.16 -7.26 -4.71
CA TYR A 174 -1.19 -8.22 -5.09
C TYR A 174 -1.73 -9.00 -3.89
N ASP A 175 -1.16 -8.80 -2.70
CA ASP A 175 -1.54 -9.49 -1.47
C ASP A 175 -2.99 -9.13 -1.06
N CYS A 176 -3.49 -7.96 -1.49
CA CYS A 176 -4.92 -7.62 -1.44
C CYS A 176 -5.83 -8.72 -2.04
N LEU A 177 -5.45 -9.37 -3.15
CA LEU A 177 -6.21 -10.48 -3.73
C LEU A 177 -6.23 -11.69 -2.79
N LEU A 178 -5.09 -11.97 -2.14
CA LEU A 178 -4.91 -13.09 -1.22
C LEU A 178 -5.76 -12.92 0.05
N PHE A 179 -5.79 -11.70 0.60
CA PHE A 179 -6.66 -11.33 1.71
C PHE A 179 -8.15 -11.26 1.32
N GLY A 180 -8.47 -11.38 0.03
CA GLY A 180 -9.83 -11.45 -0.45
C GLY A 180 -10.49 -10.10 -0.68
N ALA A 181 -9.73 -9.06 -1.03
CA ALA A 181 -10.30 -7.78 -1.45
C ALA A 181 -11.10 -7.98 -2.76
N PRO A 182 -12.43 -7.73 -2.77
CA PRO A 182 -13.24 -7.93 -3.97
C PRO A 182 -12.80 -7.04 -5.13
N ARG A 183 -12.36 -5.81 -4.83
CA ARG A 183 -12.03 -4.76 -5.79
C ARG A 183 -10.77 -4.05 -5.36
N ILE A 184 -9.84 -3.86 -6.29
CA ILE A 184 -8.53 -3.26 -6.06
C ILE A 184 -8.27 -2.20 -7.14
N VAL A 185 -7.81 -1.03 -6.72
CA VAL A 185 -7.40 0.07 -7.61
C VAL A 185 -5.91 0.31 -7.43
N ARG A 186 -5.12 0.09 -8.46
CA ARG A 186 -3.69 0.41 -8.46
C ARG A 186 -3.46 1.76 -9.13
N ASN A 187 -2.31 2.34 -8.88
CA ASN A 187 -1.82 3.61 -9.42
C ASN A 187 -2.52 4.88 -8.92
N LEU A 188 -3.48 4.75 -7.99
CA LEU A 188 -4.24 5.88 -7.44
C LEU A 188 -3.36 6.96 -6.80
N THR A 189 -2.26 6.60 -6.15
CA THR A 189 -1.39 7.53 -5.43
C THR A 189 -0.11 7.92 -6.19
N LEU A 190 0.20 7.22 -7.30
CA LEU A 190 1.48 7.36 -8.00
C LEU A 190 1.56 8.63 -8.84
N SER A 191 0.54 8.93 -9.64
CA SER A 191 0.57 10.00 -10.63
C SER A 191 -0.23 11.22 -10.16
N GLY A 192 0.36 12.41 -10.23
CA GLY A 192 -0.33 13.66 -9.88
C GLY A 192 -1.47 14.03 -10.84
N GLY A 193 -1.48 13.41 -12.01
CA GLY A 193 -2.56 13.49 -12.98
C GLY A 193 -3.58 12.35 -12.86
N LEU A 194 -3.37 11.39 -11.96
CA LEU A 194 -4.27 10.23 -11.77
C LEU A 194 -4.55 9.48 -13.09
N SER A 195 -3.53 9.36 -13.93
CA SER A 195 -3.57 8.66 -15.21
C SER A 195 -3.17 7.19 -15.04
N ASN A 196 -3.70 6.32 -15.91
CA ASN A 196 -3.39 4.89 -15.97
C ASN A 196 -3.77 4.14 -14.68
N LEU A 197 -4.99 4.36 -14.20
CA LEU A 197 -5.53 3.59 -13.10
C LEU A 197 -5.78 2.16 -13.57
N GLU A 198 -5.33 1.21 -12.77
CA GLU A 198 -5.51 -0.21 -12.99
C GLU A 198 -6.58 -0.70 -12.02
N TYR A 199 -7.51 -1.51 -12.51
CA TYR A 199 -8.59 -2.11 -11.75
C TYR A 199 -8.47 -3.64 -11.78
N LEU A 200 -8.66 -4.25 -10.62
CA LEU A 200 -8.74 -5.69 -10.48
C LEU A 200 -9.97 -6.06 -9.68
N GLU A 201 -10.67 -7.08 -10.14
CA GLU A 201 -11.78 -7.70 -9.44
C GLU A 201 -11.42 -9.15 -9.13
N LEU A 202 -11.49 -9.52 -7.84
CA LEU A 202 -11.01 -10.83 -7.38
C LEU A 202 -11.75 -11.97 -8.08
N GLU A 203 -13.07 -11.93 -8.18
CA GLU A 203 -13.84 -12.98 -8.84
C GLU A 203 -13.44 -13.13 -10.31
N LYS A 204 -13.24 -12.02 -11.02
CA LYS A 204 -12.79 -12.05 -12.41
C LYS A 204 -11.41 -12.70 -12.53
N VAL A 205 -10.47 -12.31 -11.68
CA VAL A 205 -9.11 -12.90 -11.64
C VAL A 205 -9.18 -14.41 -11.38
N LEU A 206 -9.96 -14.84 -10.39
CA LEU A 206 -10.14 -16.26 -10.05
C LEU A 206 -10.74 -17.05 -11.21
N ASN A 207 -11.75 -16.49 -11.88
CA ASN A 207 -12.42 -17.11 -13.04
C ASN A 207 -11.47 -17.24 -14.23
N GLU A 208 -10.68 -16.21 -14.54
CA GLU A 208 -9.70 -16.23 -15.64
C GLU A 208 -8.58 -17.26 -15.40
N LEU A 209 -8.15 -17.40 -14.14
CA LEU A 209 -7.14 -18.38 -13.76
C LEU A 209 -7.70 -19.79 -13.60
N ASN A 210 -9.03 -19.90 -13.44
CA ASN A 210 -9.75 -21.11 -13.04
C ASN A 210 -9.20 -21.68 -11.72
N LEU A 211 -9.16 -20.83 -10.69
CA LEU A 211 -8.70 -21.14 -9.34
C LEU A 211 -9.72 -20.67 -8.31
N THR A 212 -9.75 -21.35 -7.17
CA THR A 212 -10.30 -20.84 -5.91
C THR A 212 -9.33 -19.84 -5.26
N ARG A 213 -9.81 -19.06 -4.29
CA ARG A 213 -8.94 -18.16 -3.51
C ARG A 213 -7.85 -18.92 -2.75
N GLU A 214 -8.18 -20.10 -2.21
CA GLU A 214 -7.21 -20.96 -1.51
C GLU A 214 -6.11 -21.44 -2.45
N GLU A 215 -6.45 -21.87 -3.66
CA GLU A 215 -5.45 -22.24 -4.67
C GLU A 215 -4.61 -21.03 -5.13
N LEU A 216 -5.20 -19.83 -5.22
CA LEU A 216 -4.44 -18.61 -5.51
C LEU A 216 -3.42 -18.31 -4.39
N ILE A 217 -3.79 -18.52 -3.12
CA ILE A 217 -2.89 -18.44 -1.97
C ILE A 217 -1.79 -19.50 -2.08
N ASP A 218 -2.11 -20.73 -2.46
CA ASP A 218 -1.09 -21.77 -2.64
C ASP A 218 -0.10 -21.42 -3.75
N VAL A 219 -0.56 -20.82 -4.85
CA VAL A 219 0.33 -20.26 -5.88
C VAL A 219 1.22 -19.16 -5.29
N ALA A 220 0.67 -18.29 -4.44
CA ALA A 220 1.45 -17.25 -3.77
C ALA A 220 2.54 -17.84 -2.86
N LEU A 221 2.18 -18.85 -2.06
CA LEU A 221 3.11 -19.54 -1.17
C LEU A 221 4.19 -20.30 -1.94
N MET A 222 3.89 -20.90 -3.09
CA MET A 222 4.91 -21.50 -3.97
C MET A 222 5.88 -20.46 -4.55
N VAL A 223 5.38 -19.28 -4.92
CA VAL A 223 6.18 -18.18 -5.47
C VAL A 223 7.03 -17.49 -4.40
N GLY A 224 6.51 -17.45 -3.17
CA GLY A 224 7.09 -16.75 -2.03
C GLY A 224 6.33 -15.47 -1.72
N THR A 225 6.01 -15.29 -0.45
CA THR A 225 5.27 -14.15 0.10
C THR A 225 6.13 -13.41 1.13
N ASP A 226 5.56 -12.44 1.83
CA ASP A 226 6.22 -11.82 2.98
C ASP A 226 6.33 -12.77 4.19
N PHE A 227 5.62 -13.90 4.18
CA PHE A 227 5.55 -14.86 5.29
C PHE A 227 6.37 -16.14 5.04
N ASN A 228 6.81 -16.38 3.81
CA ASN A 228 7.60 -17.56 3.44
C ASN A 228 8.51 -17.30 2.23
N GLU A 229 9.63 -18.00 2.12
CA GLU A 229 10.63 -17.76 1.06
C GLU A 229 10.19 -18.22 -0.34
N GLY A 230 9.13 -19.03 -0.44
CA GLY A 230 8.74 -19.71 -1.66
C GLY A 230 9.58 -20.94 -1.97
N ILE A 231 9.24 -21.62 -3.06
CA ILE A 231 9.92 -22.82 -3.53
C ILE A 231 10.89 -22.42 -4.64
N HIS A 232 12.16 -22.78 -4.48
CA HIS A 232 13.20 -22.46 -5.46
C HIS A 232 12.83 -22.92 -6.88
N GLY A 233 12.91 -22.00 -7.85
CA GLY A 233 12.61 -22.25 -9.25
C GLY A 233 11.12 -22.22 -9.63
N ILE A 234 10.22 -21.87 -8.70
CA ILE A 234 8.79 -21.72 -8.99
C ILE A 234 8.42 -20.23 -9.04
N GLY A 235 8.15 -19.72 -10.25
CA GLY A 235 7.55 -18.40 -10.48
C GLY A 235 6.04 -18.50 -10.74
N ALA A 236 5.37 -17.35 -10.87
CA ALA A 236 3.90 -17.28 -10.95
C ALA A 236 3.27 -18.19 -12.02
N LYS A 237 3.82 -18.19 -13.25
CA LYS A 237 3.35 -19.08 -14.33
C LYS A 237 3.55 -20.57 -14.01
N THR A 238 4.69 -20.90 -13.41
CA THR A 238 5.01 -22.28 -13.01
C THR A 238 4.10 -22.74 -11.87
N GLY A 239 3.92 -21.90 -10.85
CA GLY A 239 3.01 -22.17 -9.72
C GLY A 239 1.58 -22.37 -10.19
N LEU A 240 1.07 -21.50 -11.07
CA LEU A 240 -0.24 -21.64 -11.69
C LEU A 240 -0.39 -22.96 -12.48
N LYS A 241 0.64 -23.40 -13.18
CA LYS A 241 0.60 -24.69 -13.89
C LYS A 241 0.55 -25.88 -12.93
N LEU A 242 1.29 -25.80 -11.82
CA LEU A 242 1.40 -26.87 -10.83
C LEU A 242 0.10 -27.04 -10.04
N ILE A 243 -0.48 -25.95 -9.55
CA ILE A 243 -1.69 -26.00 -8.70
C ILE A 243 -2.89 -26.62 -9.43
N LYS A 244 -2.95 -26.51 -10.77
CA LYS A 244 -4.03 -27.10 -11.56
C LYS A 244 -4.15 -28.61 -11.47
N ASN A 245 -3.10 -29.32 -11.01
CA ASN A 245 -3.10 -30.77 -10.91
C ASN A 245 -2.51 -31.30 -9.59
N ASN A 246 -2.17 -30.42 -8.64
CA ASN A 246 -1.46 -30.77 -7.41
C ASN A 246 -1.89 -29.79 -6.30
N THR A 247 -1.84 -30.23 -5.05
CA THR A 247 -1.86 -29.31 -3.91
C THR A 247 -0.47 -28.72 -3.66
N LEU A 248 -0.37 -27.70 -2.80
CA LEU A 248 0.94 -27.20 -2.33
C LEU A 248 1.77 -28.32 -1.67
N GLU A 249 1.12 -29.16 -0.87
CA GLU A 249 1.72 -30.31 -0.18
C GLU A 249 2.32 -31.32 -1.18
N ASP A 250 1.58 -31.65 -2.23
CA ASP A 250 2.05 -32.54 -3.29
C ASP A 250 3.31 -31.98 -3.96
N VAL A 251 3.32 -30.67 -4.24
CA VAL A 251 4.47 -29.99 -4.85
C VAL A 251 5.69 -29.97 -3.91
N LEU A 252 5.49 -29.74 -2.62
CA LEU A 252 6.57 -29.81 -1.61
C LEU A 252 7.23 -31.20 -1.60
N VAL A 253 6.42 -32.27 -1.58
CA VAL A 253 6.90 -33.65 -1.64
C VAL A 253 7.67 -33.93 -2.94
N GLN A 254 7.13 -33.52 -4.10
CA GLN A 254 7.80 -33.70 -5.40
C GLN A 254 9.14 -32.97 -5.49
N LYS A 255 9.29 -31.86 -4.75
CA LYS A 255 10.53 -31.09 -4.65
C LYS A 255 11.50 -31.60 -3.57
N GLY A 256 11.14 -32.68 -2.87
CA GLY A 256 11.94 -33.24 -1.80
C GLY A 256 12.02 -32.34 -0.56
N ILE A 257 11.04 -31.45 -0.38
CA ILE A 257 10.94 -30.56 0.79
C ILE A 257 10.12 -31.30 1.83
N THR A 258 10.79 -31.93 2.79
CA THR A 258 10.17 -32.71 3.87
C THR A 258 10.13 -31.96 5.21
N GLU A 259 10.92 -30.90 5.34
CA GLU A 259 10.93 -30.03 6.52
C GLU A 259 10.56 -28.61 6.08
N VAL A 260 9.42 -28.13 6.57
CA VAL A 260 8.99 -26.75 6.40
C VAL A 260 9.14 -26.03 7.74
N SER A 261 9.53 -24.76 7.70
CA SER A 261 9.67 -23.96 8.93
C SER A 261 8.33 -23.52 9.52
N VAL A 262 7.27 -23.54 8.71
CA VAL A 262 5.89 -23.19 9.06
C VAL A 262 5.00 -24.08 8.21
N GLU A 263 3.96 -24.67 8.81
CA GLU A 263 3.04 -25.55 8.09
C GLU A 263 2.21 -24.78 7.04
N PRO A 264 1.92 -25.37 5.87
CA PRO A 264 1.11 -24.73 4.83
C PRO A 264 -0.23 -24.17 5.33
N ASP A 265 -0.93 -24.91 6.19
CA ASP A 265 -2.22 -24.47 6.73
C ASP A 265 -2.10 -23.24 7.63
N GLU A 266 -1.02 -23.12 8.40
CA GLU A 266 -0.74 -21.93 9.20
C GLU A 266 -0.50 -20.73 8.27
N LEU A 267 0.27 -20.91 7.20
CA LEU A 267 0.51 -19.87 6.20
C LEU A 267 -0.78 -19.46 5.47
N ARG A 268 -1.64 -20.41 5.10
CA ARG A 268 -2.96 -20.12 4.51
C ARG A 268 -3.83 -19.33 5.48
N ASN A 269 -3.84 -19.69 6.75
CA ASN A 269 -4.64 -19.00 7.78
C ASN A 269 -4.22 -17.54 7.96
N ILE A 270 -2.97 -17.17 7.68
CA ILE A 270 -2.55 -15.76 7.64
C ILE A 270 -3.41 -14.95 6.66
N PHE A 271 -3.81 -15.52 5.52
CA PHE A 271 -4.64 -14.84 4.54
C PHE A 271 -6.14 -15.08 4.77
N LEU A 272 -6.51 -16.32 5.10
CA LEU A 272 -7.91 -16.75 5.22
C LEU A 272 -8.58 -16.34 6.53
N LYS A 273 -7.81 -16.27 7.63
CA LYS A 273 -8.29 -16.04 9.00
C LYS A 273 -7.50 -14.92 9.69
N HIS A 274 -7.10 -13.91 8.92
CA HIS A 274 -6.38 -12.75 9.46
C HIS A 274 -7.21 -12.01 10.51
N GLU A 275 -6.52 -11.51 11.53
CA GLU A 275 -7.16 -10.63 12.51
C GLU A 275 -7.41 -9.24 11.93
N VAL A 276 -8.62 -8.74 12.16
CA VAL A 276 -9.03 -7.40 11.76
C VAL A 276 -9.48 -6.61 12.97
N ASN A 277 -9.32 -5.30 12.87
CA ASN A 277 -10.01 -4.37 13.72
C ASN A 277 -11.46 -4.24 13.25
N THR A 278 -12.42 -4.61 14.09
CA THR A 278 -13.86 -4.44 13.85
C THR A 278 -14.43 -3.21 14.55
N ASP A 279 -13.67 -2.59 15.46
CA ASP A 279 -14.05 -1.36 16.17
C ASP A 279 -13.31 -0.16 15.56
N TYR A 280 -13.74 0.23 14.35
CA TYR A 280 -13.30 1.46 13.70
C TYR A 280 -14.47 2.35 13.34
N LYS A 281 -14.19 3.65 13.17
CA LYS A 281 -15.18 4.66 12.79
C LYS A 281 -14.66 5.50 11.64
N ILE A 282 -15.42 5.51 10.55
CA ILE A 282 -15.10 6.32 9.38
C ILE A 282 -15.84 7.65 9.50
N LYS A 283 -15.10 8.73 9.77
CA LYS A 283 -15.67 10.08 9.83
C LYS A 283 -14.78 11.09 9.13
N PHE A 284 -15.24 11.53 7.97
CA PHE A 284 -14.68 12.69 7.28
C PHE A 284 -15.01 13.96 8.07
N LYS A 285 -14.01 14.80 8.29
CA LYS A 285 -14.12 16.06 9.03
C LYS A 285 -13.78 17.22 8.09
N THR A 286 -14.14 18.43 8.50
CA THR A 286 -13.66 19.65 7.84
C THR A 286 -12.18 19.85 8.11
N VAL A 287 -11.42 20.25 7.08
CA VAL A 287 -9.99 20.59 7.20
C VAL A 287 -9.76 21.64 8.29
N ASN A 288 -8.80 21.39 9.18
CA ASN A 288 -8.34 22.35 10.16
C ASN A 288 -7.22 23.20 9.54
N ARG A 289 -7.58 24.38 9.03
CA ARG A 289 -6.69 25.25 8.27
C ARG A 289 -5.51 25.77 9.09
N GLU A 290 -5.76 26.15 10.34
CA GLU A 290 -4.77 26.71 11.25
C GLU A 290 -3.69 25.66 11.56
N LYS A 291 -4.11 24.49 12.07
CA LYS A 291 -3.18 23.40 12.40
C LYS A 291 -2.45 22.86 11.17
N LEU A 292 -3.11 22.83 10.00
CA LEU A 292 -2.46 22.41 8.76
C LEU A 292 -1.38 23.41 8.34
N SER A 293 -1.65 24.72 8.48
CA SER A 293 -0.69 25.76 8.12
C SER A 293 0.52 25.77 9.05
N GLU A 294 0.28 25.75 10.36
CA GLU A 294 1.32 25.63 11.39
C GLU A 294 2.21 24.40 11.11
N PHE A 295 1.61 23.23 10.98
CA PHE A 295 2.35 21.98 10.79
C PHE A 295 3.12 21.91 9.47
N MET A 296 2.50 22.29 8.35
CA MET A 296 3.17 22.17 7.05
C MET A 296 4.15 23.33 6.82
N CYS A 297 3.78 24.56 7.16
CA CYS A 297 4.54 25.75 6.77
C CYS A 297 5.56 26.14 7.83
N GLU A 298 5.15 26.22 9.10
CA GLU A 298 6.02 26.67 10.18
C GLU A 298 6.95 25.54 10.66
N GLU A 299 6.41 24.35 10.96
CA GLU A 299 7.23 23.22 11.44
C GLU A 299 8.08 22.61 10.31
N HIS A 300 7.55 22.50 9.09
CA HIS A 300 8.18 21.73 8.00
C HIS A 300 8.57 22.56 6.75
N GLY A 301 8.40 23.88 6.77
CA GLY A 301 8.93 24.79 5.76
C GLY A 301 8.23 24.72 4.39
N PHE A 302 7.01 24.21 4.30
CA PHE A 302 6.25 24.22 3.04
C PHE A 302 5.73 25.63 2.71
N SER A 303 5.53 25.89 1.42
CA SER A 303 4.97 27.16 0.96
C SER A 303 3.50 27.33 1.38
N GLU A 304 3.23 28.34 2.20
CA GLU A 304 1.88 28.68 2.69
C GLU A 304 0.86 28.81 1.57
N ASN A 305 1.18 29.57 0.51
CA ASN A 305 0.30 29.71 -0.66
C ASN A 305 -0.07 28.36 -1.29
N ARG A 306 0.86 27.40 -1.35
CA ARG A 306 0.57 26.05 -1.89
C ARG A 306 -0.29 25.23 -0.95
N VAL A 307 -0.05 25.31 0.36
CA VAL A 307 -0.83 24.60 1.38
C VAL A 307 -2.26 25.14 1.45
N LEU A 308 -2.45 26.47 1.41
CA LEU A 308 -3.76 27.10 1.43
C LEU A 308 -4.63 26.71 0.23
N ASN A 309 -4.05 26.61 -0.97
CA ASN A 309 -4.74 26.14 -2.17
C ASN A 309 -5.26 24.70 -2.03
N VAL A 310 -4.56 23.85 -1.26
CA VAL A 310 -5.02 22.48 -0.97
C VAL A 310 -6.28 22.48 -0.11
N THR A 311 -6.41 23.42 0.84
CA THR A 311 -7.60 23.49 1.71
C THR A 311 -8.90 23.71 0.93
N ALA A 312 -8.84 24.37 -0.23
CA ALA A 312 -10.00 24.58 -1.08
C ALA A 312 -10.52 23.26 -1.68
N LYS A 313 -9.60 22.38 -2.10
CA LYS A 313 -9.94 21.04 -2.61
C LYS A 313 -10.56 20.16 -1.54
N LEU A 314 -9.99 20.20 -0.34
CA LEU A 314 -10.44 19.38 0.80
C LEU A 314 -11.86 19.70 1.28
N LYS A 315 -12.43 20.86 0.95
CA LYS A 315 -13.83 21.20 1.28
C LYS A 315 -14.84 20.20 0.70
N LYS A 316 -14.50 19.51 -0.40
CA LYS A 316 -15.34 18.49 -1.03
C LYS A 316 -15.54 17.24 -0.15
N LEU A 317 -14.69 17.01 0.86
CA LEU A 317 -14.89 15.91 1.83
C LEU A 317 -16.16 16.10 2.66
N SER A 318 -16.54 17.35 2.95
CA SER A 318 -17.72 17.67 3.75
C SER A 318 -18.98 17.91 2.93
N SER A 319 -18.88 18.06 1.60
CA SER A 319 -20.06 18.20 0.75
C SER A 319 -20.74 16.84 0.59
N THR A 320 -21.84 16.68 1.31
CA THR A 320 -22.65 15.46 1.38
C THR A 320 -23.46 15.29 0.09
N GLN A 321 -22.82 15.05 -1.05
CA GLN A 321 -23.51 14.48 -2.20
C GLN A 321 -23.43 12.96 -2.04
N LYS A 322 -24.49 12.37 -1.47
CA LYS A 322 -24.70 10.92 -1.49
C LYS A 322 -24.95 10.51 -2.94
N SER A 323 -24.31 9.43 -3.40
CA SER A 323 -24.63 8.88 -4.71
C SER A 323 -26.02 8.23 -4.64
N LEU A 324 -26.76 8.22 -5.75
CA LEU A 324 -28.08 7.56 -5.80
C LEU A 324 -27.98 6.05 -5.56
N GLU A 325 -26.81 5.43 -5.76
CA GLU A 325 -26.54 4.03 -5.45
C GLU A 325 -26.50 3.74 -3.94
N ASP A 326 -26.20 4.74 -3.10
CA ASP A 326 -26.19 4.58 -1.64
C ASP A 326 -27.61 4.60 -1.01
N TRP A 327 -28.66 4.66 -1.85
CA TRP A 327 -30.07 4.72 -1.43
C TRP A 327 -30.89 3.47 -1.76
N PHE A 328 -30.38 2.56 -2.59
CA PHE A 328 -31.13 1.40 -3.10
C PHE A 328 -30.53 0.07 -2.69
#